data_AF-X1D1Z8-F1
#
_entry.id   AF-X1D1Z8-F1
#
_cell.length_a   1.000
_cell.length_b   1.000
_cell.length_c   1.000
_cell.angle_alpha   90.00
_cell.angle_beta   90.00
_cell.angle_gamma   90.00
#
_symmetry.space_group_name_H-M   'P 1'
#
loop_
_entity.id
_entity.type
_entity.pdbx_description
1 polymer ?
#
loop_
_entity_poly.entity_id
_entity_poly.type
_entity_poly.pdbx_seq_one_letter_code
_entity_poly.pdbx_strand_id
1 'polypeptide(L)'
;MYPEGYDSATSILDNADSLIPLIATLHYRYTLRAAELSGQLRHHAYTVSKQWVVVDQAGEHHPVEICQSPAQNDGQVRVEYQGKHYLIKDQWTLGQPRYRGEINGRSIAAQIKRELYRYVITHKGYRLNARVLRPHIAELSRLMP
;
A
#
# COMPACT_ATOMS: atom_id res chain seq x y z
N MET A 1 -31.57 -5.58 -23.66
CA MET A 1 -31.26 -4.15 -23.48
C MET A 1 -30.41 -4.05 -22.21
N TYR A 2 -29.13 -3.73 -22.34
CA TYR A 2 -28.24 -3.36 -21.23
C TYR A 2 -27.50 -2.09 -21.70
N PRO A 3 -27.05 -1.18 -20.80
CA PRO A 3 -26.40 -1.62 -19.58
C PRO A 3 -26.73 -0.87 -18.30
N GLU A 4 -26.67 -1.67 -17.25
CA GLU A 4 -26.67 -1.33 -15.84
C GLU A 4 -25.70 -0.22 -15.46
N GLY A 5 -26.07 0.43 -14.35
CA GLY A 5 -25.33 1.47 -13.68
C GLY A 5 -23.83 1.21 -13.71
N TYR A 6 -23.13 2.24 -14.16
CA TYR A 6 -21.69 2.40 -14.03
C TYR A 6 -21.29 2.17 -12.57
N ASP A 7 -20.87 0.94 -12.27
CA ASP A 7 -20.50 0.51 -10.94
C ASP A 7 -19.16 1.19 -10.61
N SER A 8 -19.26 2.36 -9.99
CA SER A 8 -18.13 3.24 -9.66
C SER A 8 -17.04 2.48 -8.90
N ALA A 9 -17.43 1.45 -8.17
CA ALA A 9 -16.52 0.63 -7.39
C ALA A 9 -15.82 -0.49 -8.20
N THR A 10 -16.28 -0.83 -9.41
CA THR A 10 -15.53 -1.71 -10.33
C THR A 10 -14.39 -0.94 -10.97
N SER A 11 -14.66 0.32 -11.32
CA SER A 11 -13.60 1.24 -11.76
C SER A 11 -12.51 1.40 -10.69
N ILE A 12 -12.84 1.51 -9.40
CA ILE A 12 -11.83 1.67 -8.32
C ILE A 12 -10.76 0.56 -8.35
N LEU A 13 -11.14 -0.71 -8.53
CA LEU A 13 -10.19 -1.84 -8.55
C LEU A 13 -9.46 -2.02 -9.87
N ASP A 14 -10.03 -1.53 -10.97
CA ASP A 14 -9.39 -1.57 -12.29
C ASP A 14 -8.49 -0.35 -12.53
N ASN A 15 -8.60 0.69 -11.70
CA ASN A 15 -7.76 1.88 -11.74
C ASN A 15 -6.47 1.69 -10.95
N ALA A 16 -5.36 2.21 -11.51
CA ALA A 16 -4.04 2.24 -10.87
C ALA A 16 -4.04 2.85 -9.46
N ASP A 17 -4.97 3.77 -9.19
CA ASP A 17 -5.09 4.50 -7.93
C ASP A 17 -5.34 3.61 -6.71
N SER A 18 -6.04 2.47 -6.84
CA SER A 18 -6.24 1.56 -5.70
C SER A 18 -5.00 0.73 -5.36
N LEU A 19 -4.04 0.63 -6.28
CA LEU A 19 -2.78 -0.07 -6.05
C LEU A 19 -1.81 0.75 -5.19
N ILE A 20 -1.92 2.08 -5.21
CA ILE A 20 -1.14 3.00 -4.38
C ILE A 20 -1.34 2.73 -2.87
N PRO A 21 -2.56 2.79 -2.30
CA PRO A 21 -2.80 2.50 -0.89
C PRO A 21 -2.48 1.03 -0.54
N LEU A 22 -2.61 0.11 -1.50
CA LEU A 22 -2.17 -1.28 -1.33
C LEU A 22 -0.65 -1.38 -1.11
N ILE A 23 0.15 -0.73 -1.96
CA ILE A 23 1.62 -0.68 -1.84
C ILE A 23 2.03 -0.10 -0.48
N ALA A 24 1.39 0.99 -0.07
CA ALA A 24 1.63 1.62 1.23
C ALA A 24 1.38 0.65 2.38
N THR A 25 0.27 -0.08 2.33
CA THR A 25 -0.11 -1.08 3.34
C THR A 25 0.91 -2.22 3.43
N LEU A 26 1.35 -2.74 2.28
CA LEU A 26 2.35 -3.79 2.20
C LEU A 26 3.69 -3.34 2.79
N HIS A 27 4.12 -2.12 2.47
CA HIS A 27 5.34 -1.54 3.01
C HIS A 27 5.23 -1.33 4.53
N TYR A 28 4.09 -0.84 5.01
CA TYR A 28 3.84 -0.65 6.44
C TYR A 28 3.91 -1.99 7.21
N ARG A 29 3.24 -3.05 6.72
CA ARG A 29 3.30 -4.40 7.32
C ARG A 29 4.71 -4.98 7.31
N TYR A 30 5.48 -4.73 6.23
CA TYR A 30 6.89 -5.11 6.19
C TYR A 30 7.70 -4.43 7.29
N THR A 31 7.55 -3.11 7.43
CA THR A 31 8.28 -2.33 8.43
C THR A 31 7.88 -2.73 9.85
N LEU A 32 6.61 -3.00 10.11
CA LEU A 32 6.14 -3.55 11.39
C LEU A 32 6.85 -4.86 11.72
N ARG A 33 6.83 -5.83 10.80
CA ARG A 33 7.46 -7.13 11.00
C ARG A 33 8.98 -7.04 11.16
N ALA A 34 9.63 -6.14 10.42
CA ALA A 34 11.06 -5.90 10.54
C ALA A 34 11.42 -5.31 11.93
N ALA A 35 10.58 -4.41 12.45
CA ALA A 35 10.74 -3.83 13.79
C ALA A 35 10.48 -4.86 14.91
N GLU A 36 9.56 -5.81 14.71
CA GLU A 36 9.34 -6.94 15.62
C GLU A 36 10.58 -7.84 15.70
N LEU A 37 11.14 -8.23 14.54
CA LEU A 37 12.32 -9.10 14.47
C LEU A 37 13.58 -8.47 15.05
N SER A 38 13.76 -7.15 14.90
CA SER A 38 14.93 -6.45 15.42
C SER A 38 14.90 -6.25 16.94
N GLY A 39 13.80 -6.61 17.62
CA GLY A 39 13.62 -6.39 19.06
C GLY A 39 13.53 -4.90 19.46
N GLN A 40 13.57 -3.99 18.48
CA GLN A 40 13.59 -2.54 18.71
C GLN A 40 12.27 -2.00 19.26
N LEU A 41 11.19 -2.79 19.24
CA LEU A 41 9.95 -2.46 19.93
C LEU A 41 10.10 -2.38 21.45
N ARG A 42 11.13 -2.99 22.06
CA ARG A 42 11.21 -3.16 23.53
C ARG A 42 11.91 -2.06 24.31
N HIS A 43 12.65 -1.12 23.70
CA HIS A 43 13.47 -0.19 24.51
C HIS A 43 13.55 1.29 24.11
N HIS A 44 12.88 1.72 23.05
CA HIS A 44 12.55 3.12 22.77
C HIS A 44 11.34 3.04 21.83
N ALA A 45 10.29 3.83 22.06
CA ALA A 45 9.04 3.76 21.29
C ALA A 45 9.29 3.99 19.79
N TYR A 46 9.64 2.94 19.04
CA TYR A 46 9.73 2.97 17.60
C TYR A 46 8.31 2.97 17.05
N THR A 47 7.72 4.15 16.99
CA THR A 47 6.46 4.37 16.29
C THR A 47 6.75 4.23 14.80
N VAL A 48 6.37 3.10 14.21
CA VAL A 48 6.42 2.93 12.75
C VAL A 48 5.66 4.10 12.12
N SER A 49 6.33 4.81 11.21
CA SER A 49 5.72 5.96 10.52
C SER A 49 4.39 5.54 9.90
N LYS A 50 3.39 6.40 10.07
CA LYS A 50 2.07 6.24 9.43
C LYS A 50 2.01 6.99 8.10
N GLN A 51 2.88 7.96 7.90
CA GLN A 51 2.95 8.75 6.68
C GLN A 51 4.01 8.18 5.75
N TRP A 52 3.62 7.97 4.49
CA TRP A 52 4.48 7.47 3.43
C TRP A 52 4.20 8.22 2.13
N VAL A 53 5.13 8.15 1.20
CA VAL A 53 4.95 8.66 -0.16
C VAL A 53 5.26 7.52 -1.12
N VAL A 54 4.28 7.15 -1.92
CA VAL A 54 4.48 6.19 -3.01
C VAL A 54 4.91 6.98 -4.24
N VAL A 55 6.09 6.67 -4.78
CA VAL A 55 6.61 7.28 -6.00
C VAL A 55 6.47 6.28 -7.13
N ASP A 56 5.65 6.59 -8.12
CA ASP A 56 5.42 5.68 -9.24
C ASP A 56 6.59 5.69 -10.26
N GLN A 57 6.44 4.91 -11.33
CA GLN A 57 7.42 4.80 -12.40
C GLN A 57 7.62 6.07 -13.23
N ALA A 58 6.65 6.99 -13.23
CA ALA A 58 6.77 8.29 -13.89
C ALA A 58 7.49 9.31 -12.99
N GLY A 59 7.71 8.97 -11.70
CA GLY A 59 8.29 9.87 -10.72
C GLY A 59 7.23 10.74 -10.03
N GLU A 60 5.94 10.45 -10.22
CA GLU A 60 4.87 11.17 -9.53
C GLU A 60 4.78 10.71 -8.07
N HIS A 61 4.55 11.69 -7.19
CA HIS A 61 4.52 11.47 -5.75
C HIS A 61 3.09 11.37 -5.27
N HIS A 62 2.79 10.27 -4.59
CA HIS A 62 1.47 9.95 -4.07
C HIS A 62 1.55 9.84 -2.54
N PRO A 63 1.32 10.94 -1.81
CA PRO A 63 1.28 10.93 -0.35
C PRO A 63 0.13 10.05 0.15
N VAL A 64 0.43 9.22 1.15
CA VAL A 64 -0.52 8.28 1.75
C VAL A 64 -0.35 8.27 3.25
N GLU A 65 -1.46 8.10 3.96
CA GLU A 65 -1.46 8.03 5.42
C GLU A 65 -2.15 6.75 5.92
N ILE A 66 -1.48 6.02 6.80
CA ILE A 66 -2.04 4.86 7.50
C ILE A 66 -2.82 5.35 8.72
N CYS A 67 -4.13 5.50 8.60
CA CYS A 67 -4.99 5.98 9.67
C CYS A 67 -5.12 4.95 10.82
N GLN A 68 -5.21 3.65 10.48
CA GLN A 68 -5.45 2.57 11.45
C GLN A 68 -4.66 1.30 11.11
N SER A 69 -4.21 0.57 12.15
CA SER A 69 -3.24 -0.54 12.06
C SER A 69 -3.84 -1.89 12.54
N PRO A 70 -3.36 -3.05 12.06
CA PRO A 70 -3.97 -4.36 12.31
C PRO A 70 -3.99 -4.77 13.78
N ALA A 71 -3.06 -4.28 14.60
CA ALA A 71 -3.01 -4.57 16.03
C ALA A 71 -4.29 -4.16 16.79
N GLN A 72 -5.12 -3.31 16.16
CA GLN A 72 -6.40 -2.87 16.71
C GLN A 72 -7.62 -3.49 16.01
N ASN A 73 -7.47 -4.19 14.87
CA ASN A 73 -8.63 -4.48 14.01
C ASN A 73 -8.48 -5.70 13.07
N ASP A 74 -8.18 -6.88 13.62
CA ASP A 74 -8.45 -8.19 12.97
C ASP A 74 -7.90 -8.35 11.53
N GLY A 75 -6.70 -7.82 11.29
CA GLY A 75 -6.03 -7.90 9.97
C GLY A 75 -6.43 -6.82 8.95
N GLN A 76 -7.13 -5.76 9.38
CA GLN A 76 -7.52 -4.63 8.53
C GLN A 76 -6.61 -3.42 8.72
N VAL A 77 -6.34 -2.72 7.62
CA VAL A 77 -5.59 -1.47 7.58
C VAL A 77 -6.44 -0.41 6.88
N ARG A 78 -6.60 0.75 7.53
CA ARG A 78 -7.26 1.91 6.92
C ARG A 78 -6.19 2.87 6.42
N VAL A 79 -6.26 3.22 5.14
CA VAL A 79 -5.35 4.13 4.46
C VAL A 79 -6.13 5.30 3.91
N GLU A 80 -5.61 6.51 4.05
CA GLU A 80 -6.09 7.69 3.35
C GLU A 80 -5.19 8.01 2.17
N TYR A 81 -5.80 8.26 1.02
CA TYR A 81 -5.13 8.64 -0.22
C TYR A 81 -6.04 9.56 -1.03
N GLN A 82 -5.54 10.73 -1.44
CA GLN A 82 -6.30 11.76 -2.17
C GLN A 82 -7.65 12.13 -1.52
N GLY A 83 -7.69 12.20 -0.17
CA GLY A 83 -8.91 12.50 0.58
C GLY A 83 -9.95 11.36 0.59
N LYS A 84 -9.61 10.18 0.07
CA LYS A 84 -10.44 8.98 0.12
C LYS A 84 -9.86 7.96 1.10
N HIS A 85 -10.74 7.28 1.82
CA HIS A 85 -10.35 6.17 2.67
C HIS A 85 -10.46 4.83 1.94
N TYR A 86 -9.41 4.04 2.09
CA TYR A 86 -9.30 2.67 1.60
C TYR A 86 -9.18 1.74 2.80
N LEU A 87 -10.09 0.79 2.90
CA LEU A 87 -10.05 -0.29 3.87
C LEU A 87 -9.45 -1.53 3.21
N ILE A 88 -8.24 -1.89 3.61
CA ILE A 88 -7.51 -3.03 3.06
C ILE A 88 -7.55 -4.15 4.09
N LYS A 89 -8.12 -5.28 3.70
CA LYS A 89 -8.22 -6.48 4.54
C LYS A 89 -7.48 -7.61 3.84
N ASP A 90 -6.47 -8.17 4.49
CA ASP A 90 -5.74 -9.29 3.91
C ASP A 90 -5.16 -10.18 5.00
N GLN A 91 -5.15 -11.48 4.70
CA GLN A 91 -4.44 -12.50 5.49
C GLN A 91 -3.06 -12.79 4.89
N TRP A 92 -2.55 -11.91 4.04
CA TRP A 92 -1.32 -12.17 3.32
C TRP A 92 -0.13 -12.10 4.28
N THR A 93 0.70 -13.14 4.22
CA THR A 93 1.90 -13.25 5.04
C THR A 93 3.12 -12.87 4.22
N LEU A 94 4.03 -12.15 4.86
CA LEU A 94 5.26 -11.67 4.26
C LEU A 94 6.05 -12.82 3.61
N GLY A 95 6.34 -12.69 2.31
CA GLY A 95 7.12 -13.68 1.54
C GLY A 95 6.31 -14.48 0.52
N GLN A 96 4.97 -14.41 0.52
CA GLN A 96 4.16 -15.06 -0.51
C GLN A 96 4.10 -14.20 -1.79
N PRO A 97 4.47 -14.71 -2.98
CA PRO A 97 4.50 -13.90 -4.21
C PRO A 97 3.10 -13.49 -4.71
N ARG A 98 2.06 -14.21 -4.26
CA ARG A 98 0.67 -13.97 -4.65
C ARG A 98 -0.08 -13.36 -3.49
N TYR A 99 -0.62 -12.17 -3.73
CA TYR A 99 -1.49 -11.47 -2.82
C TYR A 99 -2.94 -11.79 -3.11
N ARG A 100 -3.68 -12.06 -2.04
CA ARG A 100 -5.14 -12.10 -2.03
C ARG A 100 -5.60 -11.32 -0.82
N GLY A 101 -6.50 -10.38 -1.07
CA GLY A 101 -7.10 -9.57 -0.03
C GLY A 101 -8.33 -8.88 -0.57
N GLU A 102 -8.83 -7.93 0.18
CA GLU A 102 -9.99 -7.11 -0.15
C GLU A 102 -9.60 -5.64 -0.01
N ILE A 103 -10.05 -4.82 -0.95
CA ILE A 103 -9.98 -3.36 -0.84
C ILE A 103 -11.42 -2.86 -0.87
N ASN A 104 -11.85 -2.14 0.17
CA ASN A 104 -13.22 -1.68 0.35
C ASN A 104 -14.26 -2.79 0.20
N GLY A 105 -13.96 -3.98 0.76
CA GLY A 105 -14.84 -5.16 0.72
C GLY A 105 -14.87 -5.92 -0.61
N ARG A 106 -14.03 -5.54 -1.58
CA ARG A 106 -13.93 -6.24 -2.87
C ARG A 106 -12.63 -7.00 -3.00
N SER A 107 -12.76 -8.28 -3.36
CA SER A 107 -11.62 -9.18 -3.54
C SER A 107 -10.69 -8.71 -4.66
N ILE A 108 -9.40 -8.61 -4.32
CA ILE A 108 -8.30 -8.33 -5.25
C ILE A 108 -7.29 -9.47 -5.20
N ALA A 109 -6.77 -9.85 -6.36
CA ALA A 109 -5.71 -10.84 -6.48
C ALA A 109 -4.56 -10.28 -7.31
N ALA A 110 -3.46 -9.95 -6.66
CA ALA A 110 -2.31 -9.33 -7.30
C ALA A 110 -1.05 -10.19 -7.14
N GLN A 111 -0.12 -10.09 -8.07
CA GLN A 111 1.24 -10.60 -7.88
C GLN A 111 2.11 -9.47 -7.36
N ILE A 112 2.78 -9.70 -6.23
CA ILE A 112 3.68 -8.73 -5.63
C ILE A 112 5.09 -9.27 -5.73
N LYS A 113 5.98 -8.48 -6.30
CA LYS A 113 7.43 -8.69 -6.22
C LYS A 113 8.06 -7.50 -5.53
N ARG A 114 8.96 -7.78 -4.60
CA ARG A 114 9.78 -6.75 -3.97
C ARG A 114 11.21 -6.90 -4.48
N GLU A 115 11.73 -5.83 -5.04
CA GLU A 115 13.14 -5.69 -5.40
C GLU A 115 13.82 -4.77 -4.37
N LEU A 116 15.14 -4.60 -4.46
CA LEU A 116 15.93 -3.87 -3.45
C LEU A 116 15.38 -2.48 -3.10
N TYR A 117 14.89 -1.73 -4.08
CA TYR A 117 14.44 -0.34 -3.91
C TYR A 117 13.01 -0.08 -4.38
N ARG A 118 12.28 -1.09 -4.86
CA ARG A 118 10.93 -0.91 -5.45
C ARG A 118 10.02 -2.12 -5.24
N TYR A 119 8.73 -1.87 -5.36
CA TYR A 119 7.67 -2.85 -5.47
C TYR A 119 7.17 -2.91 -6.90
N VAL A 120 6.93 -4.13 -7.38
CA VAL A 120 6.30 -4.41 -8.66
C VAL A 120 5.00 -5.16 -8.36
N ILE A 121 3.87 -4.49 -8.61
CA ILE A 121 2.54 -5.09 -8.47
C ILE A 121 1.99 -5.36 -9.86
N THR A 122 1.46 -6.57 -10.07
CA THR A 122 0.73 -6.92 -11.29
C THR A 122 -0.68 -7.38 -10.92
N HIS A 123 -1.71 -6.71 -11.45
CA HIS A 123 -3.12 -7.00 -11.23
C HIS A 123 -3.86 -6.96 -12.57
N LYS A 124 -4.56 -8.05 -12.93
CA LYS A 124 -5.37 -8.15 -14.18
C LYS A 124 -4.67 -7.63 -15.46
N GLY A 125 -3.36 -7.85 -15.59
CA GLY A 125 -2.58 -7.39 -16.74
C GLY A 125 -2.01 -5.97 -16.61
N TYR A 126 -2.46 -5.18 -15.64
CA TYR A 126 -1.84 -3.91 -15.28
C TYR A 126 -0.61 -4.14 -14.39
N ARG A 127 0.49 -3.46 -14.68
CA ARG A 127 1.73 -3.51 -13.90
C ARG A 127 2.09 -2.12 -13.39
N LEU A 128 2.27 -2.00 -12.08
CA LEU A 128 2.73 -0.80 -11.39
C LEU A 128 4.10 -1.06 -10.76
N ASN A 129 5.08 -0.25 -11.14
CA ASN A 129 6.36 -0.19 -10.43
C ASN A 129 6.36 1.08 -9.56
N ALA A 130 6.63 0.93 -8.27
CA ALA A 130 6.65 2.06 -7.37
C ALA A 130 7.66 1.88 -6.24
N ARG A 131 8.14 3.00 -5.70
CA ARG A 131 8.99 3.07 -4.52
C ARG A 131 8.16 3.63 -3.36
N VAL A 132 8.46 3.23 -2.14
CA VAL A 132 7.80 3.79 -0.95
C VAL A 132 8.85 4.48 -0.11
N LEU A 133 8.67 5.77 0.11
CA LEU A 133 9.60 6.64 0.81
C LEU A 133 8.94 7.26 2.03
N ARG A 134 9.78 7.69 2.99
CA ARG A 134 9.32 8.59 4.06
C ARG A 134 9.11 10.00 3.49
N PRO A 135 8.19 10.81 4.05
CA PRO A 135 7.89 12.16 3.55
C PRO A 135 9.14 13.02 3.32
N HIS A 136 10.03 13.13 4.32
CA HIS A 136 11.27 13.91 4.20
C HIS A 136 12.22 13.40 3.10
N ILE A 137 12.27 12.09 2.85
CA ILE A 137 13.11 11.51 1.79
C ILE A 137 12.49 11.82 0.42
N ALA A 138 11.16 11.76 0.31
CA ALA A 138 10.46 12.12 -0.91
C ALA A 138 10.63 13.60 -1.25
N GLU A 139 10.57 14.49 -0.26
CA GLU A 139 10.87 15.92 -0.44
C GLU A 139 12.29 16.14 -0.97
N LEU A 140 13.29 15.47 -0.38
CA LEU A 140 14.67 15.53 -0.87
C LEU A 140 14.82 14.96 -2.29
N SER A 141 14.10 13.89 -2.63
CA SER A 141 14.12 13.32 -3.98
C SER A 141 13.56 14.26 -5.04
N ARG A 142 12.73 15.25 -4.69
CA ARG A 142 12.28 16.29 -5.63
C ARG A 142 13.34 17.33 -5.93
N LEU A 143 14.35 17.47 -5.07
CA LEU A 143 15.40 18.48 -5.17
C LEU A 143 16.62 18.04 -5.99
N MET A 144 16.67 16.77 -6.42
CA MET A 144 17.71 16.24 -7.29
C MET A 144 17.08 15.86 -8.65
N PRO A 145 17.02 16.80 -9.61
CA PRO A 145 16.68 16.52 -11.00
C PRO A 145 17.76 15.68 -11.71
#